data_AF-A0A0J6T0D1-F1
#
_entry.id   AF-A0A0J6T0D1-F1
#
_cell.length_a   1.000
_cell.length_b   1.000
_cell.length_c   1.000
_cell.angle_alpha   90.00
_cell.angle_beta   90.00
_cell.angle_gamma   90.00
#
_symmetry.space_group_name_H-M   'P 1'
#
loop_
_entity.id
_entity.type
_entity.pdbx_description
1 polymer ?
#
loop_
_entity_poly.entity_id
_entity_poly.type
_entity_poly.pdbx_seq_one_letter_code
_entity_poly.pdbx_strand_id
1 'polypeptide(L)' 'MCLRRRAKRWARVQARARIMHRHYGDQAYFIARERARLPDGRRVRFWTRVAIELARLEARAIGLGTGDRWR' A
#
# COMPACT_ATOMS: atom_id res chain seq x y z
N MET A 1 16.52 -6.52 -18.43
CA MET A 1 16.82 -5.66 -17.26
C MET A 1 15.62 -5.51 -16.29
N CYS A 2 14.87 -6.58 -15.95
CA CYS A 2 13.42 -6.38 -15.73
C CYS A 2 12.79 -6.92 -14.42
N LEU A 3 13.31 -7.98 -13.78
CA LEU A 3 12.65 -8.58 -12.60
C LEU A 3 13.21 -8.07 -11.25
N ARG A 4 14.54 -7.98 -11.10
CA ARG A 4 15.19 -7.54 -9.84
C ARG A 4 14.78 -6.12 -9.42
N ARG A 5 14.64 -5.18 -10.37
CA ARG A 5 14.20 -3.81 -10.08
C ARG A 5 12.73 -3.75 -9.64
N ARG A 6 11.88 -4.61 -10.21
CA ARG A 6 10.45 -4.72 -9.86
C ARG A 6 10.28 -5.33 -8.45
N ALA A 7 11.03 -6.37 -8.12
CA ALA A 7 11.05 -6.98 -6.80
C ALA A 7 11.53 -6.00 -5.71
N LYS A 8 12.66 -5.30 -5.94
CA LYS A 8 13.17 -4.27 -5.01
C LYS A 8 12.16 -3.13 -4.78
N ARG A 9 11.41 -2.74 -5.81
CA ARG A 9 10.38 -1.71 -5.70
C ARG A 9 9.18 -2.18 -4.87
N TRP A 10 8.77 -3.44 -4.99
CA TRP A 10 7.71 -4.03 -4.19
C TRP A 10 8.12 -4.25 -2.73
N ALA A 11 9.36 -4.64 -2.46
CA ALA A 11 9.87 -4.76 -1.09
C ALA A 11 9.76 -3.42 -0.32
N ARG A 12 10.02 -2.29 -0.98
CA ARG A 12 9.84 -0.96 -0.38
C ARG A 12 8.38 -0.62 -0.07
N VAL A 13 7.46 -1.01 -0.95
CA VAL A 13 6.01 -0.84 -0.73
C VAL A 13 5.56 -1.65 0.48
N GLN A 14 5.93 -2.93 0.53
CA GLN A 14 5.57 -3.84 1.62
C GLN A 14 6.16 -3.38 2.96
N ALA A 15 7.45 -3.00 2.98
CA ALA A 15 8.08 -2.48 4.19
C ALA A 15 7.35 -1.23 4.70
N ARG A 16 7.00 -0.31 3.80
CA ARG A 16 6.27 0.91 4.18
C ARG A 16 4.85 0.61 4.66
N ALA A 17 4.14 -0.30 4.00
CA ALA A 17 2.81 -0.74 4.41
C ALA A 17 2.85 -1.37 5.81
N ARG A 18 3.80 -2.26 6.11
CA ARG A 18 3.96 -2.86 7.45
C ARG A 18 4.25 -1.82 8.53
N ILE A 19 5.15 -0.88 8.24
CA ILE A 19 5.46 0.24 9.15
C ILE A 19 4.19 1.06 9.42
N MET A 20 3.45 1.44 8.36
CA MET A 20 2.22 2.22 8.52
C MET A 20 1.15 1.46 9.29
N HIS A 21 0.92 0.20 8.96
CA HIS A 21 -0.04 -0.63 9.68
C HIS A 21 0.31 -0.73 11.17
N ARG A 22 1.59 -0.90 11.50
CA ARG A 22 2.05 -0.96 12.91
C ARG A 22 1.84 0.36 13.65
N HIS A 23 2.06 1.51 13.00
CA HIS A 23 1.96 2.82 13.65
C HIS A 23 0.54 3.38 13.69
N TYR A 24 -0.28 3.10 12.68
CA TYR A 24 -1.57 3.74 12.48
C TYR A 24 -2.76 2.77 12.50
N GLY A 25 -2.52 1.45 12.61
CA GLY A 25 -3.58 0.44 12.65
C GLY A 25 -4.52 0.56 11.44
N ASP A 26 -5.82 0.55 11.71
CA ASP A 26 -6.90 0.62 10.72
C ASP A 26 -6.98 1.98 9.99
N GLN A 27 -6.28 3.01 10.48
CA GLN A 27 -6.19 4.30 9.80
C GLN A 27 -5.10 4.33 8.72
N ALA A 28 -4.20 3.34 8.70
CA ALA A 28 -3.05 3.31 7.80
C ALA A 28 -3.48 3.42 6.34
N TYR A 29 -4.55 2.72 5.96
CA TYR A 29 -5.12 2.76 4.62
C TYR A 29 -5.55 4.18 4.21
N PHE A 30 -6.33 4.86 5.04
CA PHE A 30 -6.83 6.21 4.76
C PHE A 30 -5.69 7.22 4.61
N ILE A 31 -4.69 7.17 5.51
CA ILE A 31 -3.50 8.03 5.46
C ILE A 31 -2.71 7.80 4.15
N ALA A 32 -2.55 6.55 3.72
CA ALA A 32 -1.88 6.24 2.46
C ALA A 32 -2.66 6.76 1.25
N ARG A 33 -4.00 6.68 1.30
CA ARG A 33 -4.90 7.21 0.26
C ARG A 33 -4.84 8.73 0.18
N GLU A 34 -4.83 9.44 1.30
CA GLU A 34 -4.67 10.90 1.32
C GLU A 34 -3.32 11.31 0.70
N ARG A 35 -2.23 10.63 1.06
CA ARG A 35 -0.91 10.88 0.46
C ARG A 35 -0.84 10.55 -1.04
N ALA A 36 -1.68 9.66 -1.54
CA ALA A 36 -1.81 9.39 -2.96
C ALA A 36 -2.62 10.47 -3.70
N ARG A 37 -3.50 11.19 -3.01
CA ARG A 37 -4.30 12.30 -3.57
C ARG A 37 -3.54 13.62 -3.61
N LEU A 38 -2.54 13.81 -2.74
CA LEU A 38 -1.67 14.98 -2.78
C LEU A 38 -0.82 14.95 -4.07
N PRO A 39 -0.82 16.02 -4.88
CA PRO A 39 -0.15 16.08 -6.19
C PRO A 39 1.37 16.26 -6.04
N ASP A 40 2.01 15.43 -5.24
CA ASP A 40 3.46 15.45 -4.98
C ASP A 40 4.23 14.64 -6.06
N GLY A 41 3.73 14.70 -7.30
CA GLY A 41 4.33 14.10 -8.50
C GLY A 41 4.61 12.59 -8.42
N ARG A 42 5.88 12.19 -8.61
CA ARG A 42 6.35 10.79 -8.75
C ARG A 42 5.96 9.87 -7.58
N ARG A 43 5.51 10.41 -6.45
CA ARG A 43 5.15 9.67 -5.24
C ARG A 43 3.70 9.16 -5.23
N VAL A 44 2.81 9.70 -6.07
CA VAL A 44 1.41 9.23 -6.17
C VAL A 44 1.35 7.73 -6.41
N ARG A 45 2.03 7.22 -7.44
CA ARG A 45 2.08 5.77 -7.76
C ARG A 45 2.67 4.91 -6.64
N PHE A 46 3.56 5.47 -5.82
CA PHE A 46 4.11 4.76 -4.67
C PHE A 46 3.06 4.64 -3.57
N TRP A 47 2.41 5.75 -3.20
CA TRP A 47 1.38 5.78 -2.18
C TRP A 47 0.13 4.97 -2.57
N THR A 48 -0.28 4.99 -3.85
CA THR A 48 -1.35 4.11 -4.34
C THR A 48 -1.02 2.64 -4.11
N ARG A 49 0.22 2.21 -4.39
CA ARG A 49 0.64 0.82 -4.14
C ARG A 49 0.70 0.48 -2.66
N VAL A 50 1.12 1.42 -1.82
CA VAL A 50 1.09 1.25 -0.36
C VAL A 50 -0.34 1.09 0.15
N ALA A 51 -1.29 1.88 -0.35
CA ALA A 51 -2.71 1.77 0.01
C ALA A 51 -3.31 0.41 -0.38
N ILE A 52 -3.00 -0.09 -1.58
CA ILE A 52 -3.43 -1.42 -2.03
C ILE A 52 -2.86 -2.51 -1.12
N GLU A 53 -1.57 -2.42 -0.76
CA GLU A 53 -0.94 -3.42 0.11
C GLU A 53 -1.48 -3.36 1.55
N LEU A 54 -1.83 -2.19 2.04
CA LEU A 54 -2.52 -2.02 3.33
C LEU A 54 -3.91 -2.66 3.30
N ALA A 55 -4.71 -2.41 2.26
CA ALA A 55 -6.00 -3.08 2.10
C ALA A 55 -5.88 -4.61 2.05
N ARG A 56 -4.79 -5.15 1.47
CA ARG A 56 -4.50 -6.59 1.52
C ARG A 56 -4.14 -7.09 2.92
N LEU A 57 -3.38 -6.32 3.68
CA LEU A 57 -3.02 -6.67 5.05
C LEU A 57 -4.25 -6.65 5.96
N GLU A 58 -5.11 -5.64 5.83
CA GLU A 58 -6.38 -5.53 6.54
C GLU A 58 -7.34 -6.68 6.15
N ALA A 59 -7.50 -6.96 4.86
CA ALA A 59 -8.31 -8.08 4.39
C ALA A 59 -7.80 -9.43 4.93
N ARG A 60 -6.47 -9.62 5.01
CA ARG A 60 -5.87 -10.81 5.62
C ARG A 60 -6.07 -10.86 7.14
N ALA A 61 -6.03 -9.71 7.82
CA ALA A 61 -6.26 -9.61 9.26
C ALA A 61 -7.73 -9.91 9.62
N ILE A 62 -8.67 -9.52 8.76
CA ILE A 62 -10.12 -9.72 8.94
C ILE A 62 -10.56 -11.11 8.40
N GLY A 63 -9.65 -11.89 7.79
CA GLY A 63 -9.98 -13.20 7.20
C GLY A 63 -10.81 -13.10 5.91
N LEU A 64 -10.98 -11.90 5.35
CA LEU A 64 -11.64 -11.65 4.08
C LEU A 64 -10.66 -11.96 2.94
N GLY A 65 -10.57 -13.24 2.59
CA GLY A 65 -10.04 -13.64 1.30
C GLY A 65 -10.94 -13.09 0.19
N THR A 66 -10.35 -12.35 -0.74
CA THR A 66 -10.92 -11.92 -2.05
C THR A 66 -11.89 -10.73 -2.01
N GLY A 67 -11.63 -9.75 -2.89
CA GLY A 67 -12.45 -8.55 -2.99
C GLY A 67 -11.77 -7.39 -3.74
N ASP A 68 -11.21 -7.69 -4.92
CA ASP A 68 -10.86 -6.69 -5.93
C ASP A 68 -12.02 -5.72 -6.17
N ARG A 69 -11.90 -4.44 -5.75
CA ARG A 69 -12.53 -3.32 -6.47
C ARG A 69 -11.90 -1.97 -6.13
N TRP A 70 -10.65 -1.79 -6.55
CA TRP A 70 -10.14 -0.45 -6.86
C TRP A 70 -10.50 -0.16 -8.31
N ARG A 71 -11.68 0.44 -8.54
CA ARG A 71 -12.09 0.98 -9.84
C ARG A 71 -11.82 2.47 -9.86
#